data_AF-A0A0L0NZ75-F1
#
_entry.id   AF-A0A0L0NZ75-F1
#
_cell.length_a   1.000
_cell.length_b   1.000
_cell.length_c   1.000
_cell.angle_alpha   90.00
_cell.angle_beta   90.00
_cell.angle_gamma   90.00
#
_symmetry.space_group_name_H-M   'P 1'
#
loop_
_entity.id
_entity.type
_entity.pdbx_description
1 polymer ?
#
loop_
_entity_poly.entity_id
_entity_poly.type
_entity_poly.pdbx_seq_one_letter_code
_entity_poly.pdbx_strand_id
1 'polypeptide(L)'
;MISPFNILFLSFAIFFTLVYMAEQNPNDILVNIGGKQVPLSRVNKPHHRILDHNKKPVPDPNTFPEVEPEAREREAKLAEERKAAAEQREKAEKGKDEE
;
A
#
# COMPACT_ATOMS: atom_id res chain seq x y z
N MET A 1 10.69 -11.20 61.86
CA MET A 1 10.24 -9.90 61.34
C MET A 1 10.53 -9.86 59.86
N ILE A 2 9.52 -9.65 59.01
CA ILE A 2 9.71 -9.59 57.55
C ILE A 2 10.36 -8.24 57.24
N SER A 3 11.44 -8.23 56.46
CA SER A 3 12.11 -6.98 56.09
C SER A 3 11.22 -6.16 55.15
N PRO A 4 11.23 -4.82 55.26
CA PRO A 4 10.46 -3.96 54.36
C PRO A 4 10.88 -4.11 52.89
N PHE A 5 12.14 -4.46 52.63
CA PHE A 5 12.63 -4.78 51.28
C PHE A 5 11.94 -5.99 50.65
N ASN A 6 11.65 -7.04 51.42
CA ASN A 6 10.97 -8.22 50.91
C ASN A 6 9.51 -7.92 50.52
N ILE A 7 8.86 -7.01 51.23
CA ILE A 7 7.48 -6.58 50.93
C ILE A 7 7.45 -5.77 49.63
N LEU A 8 8.44 -4.89 49.44
CA LEU A 8 8.56 -4.07 48.24
C LEU A 8 8.89 -4.92 47.00
N PHE A 9 9.74 -5.93 47.17
CA PHE A 9 10.05 -6.87 46.08
C PHE A 9 8.83 -7.73 45.71
N LEU A 10 8.08 -8.18 46.73
CA LEU A 10 6.85 -8.96 46.51
C LEU A 10 5.77 -8.13 45.80
N SER A 11 5.57 -6.86 46.18
CA SER A 11 4.59 -5.99 45.51
C SER A 11 4.98 -5.73 44.05
N PHE A 12 6.28 -5.55 43.77
CA PHE A 12 6.78 -5.35 42.42
C PHE A 12 6.62 -6.61 41.56
N ALA A 13 6.89 -7.79 42.12
CA ALA A 13 6.68 -9.07 41.44
C ALA A 13 5.19 -9.32 41.14
N ILE A 14 4.30 -9.03 42.09
CA ILE A 14 2.84 -9.13 41.90
C ILE A 14 2.36 -8.17 40.81
N PHE A 15 2.84 -6.93 40.82
CA PHE A 15 2.48 -5.96 39.78
C PHE A 15 2.89 -6.43 38.38
N PHE A 16 4.13 -6.90 38.21
CA PHE A 16 4.62 -7.40 36.93
C PHE A 16 3.87 -8.65 36.45
N THR A 17 3.53 -9.55 37.37
CA THR A 17 2.76 -10.76 37.03
C THR A 17 1.32 -10.43 36.63
N LEU A 18 0.67 -9.45 37.28
CA LEU A 18 -0.66 -8.98 36.87
C LEU A 18 -0.64 -8.31 35.50
N VAL A 19 0.38 -7.48 35.22
CA VAL A 19 0.56 -6.87 33.89
C VAL A 19 0.76 -7.93 32.82
N TYR A 20 1.61 -8.94 33.08
CA TYR A 20 1.85 -10.04 32.15
C TYR A 20 0.59 -10.87 31.87
N MET A 21 -0.25 -11.12 32.89
CA MET A 21 -1.52 -11.82 32.71
C MET A 21 -2.53 -10.99 31.90
N ALA A 22 -2.55 -9.66 32.08
CA ALA A 22 -3.45 -8.78 31.33
C ALA A 22 -3.11 -8.72 29.82
N GLU A 23 -1.86 -8.96 29.44
CA GLU A 23 -1.41 -8.93 28.04
C GLU A 23 -1.72 -10.24 27.27
N GLN A 24 -2.18 -11.29 27.95
CA GLN A 24 -2.60 -12.52 27.29
C GLN A 24 -3.99 -12.31 26.66
N ASN A 25 -4.03 -12.13 25.33
CA ASN A 25 -5.27 -11.97 24.57
C ASN A 25 -6.20 -13.18 24.78
N PRO A 26 -7.36 -13.02 25.43
CA PRO A 26 -8.21 -14.15 25.80
C PRO A 26 -8.92 -14.82 24.60
N ASN A 27 -8.88 -14.18 23.43
CA ASN A 27 -9.54 -14.66 22.21
C ASN A 27 -8.58 -15.34 21.22
N ASP A 28 -7.31 -15.53 21.59
CA ASP A 28 -6.31 -16.08 20.66
C ASP A 28 -6.42 -17.60 20.56
N ILE A 29 -6.77 -18.09 19.37
CA ILE A 29 -6.89 -19.53 19.10
C ILE A 29 -5.48 -20.14 19.03
N LEU A 30 -5.20 -21.12 19.88
CA LEU A 30 -3.95 -21.88 19.86
C LEU A 30 -4.01 -22.98 18.79
N VAL A 31 -3.02 -23.02 17.92
CA VAL A 31 -2.84 -24.05 16.88
C VAL A 31 -1.55 -24.80 17.12
N ASN A 32 -1.58 -26.13 16.96
CA ASN A 32 -0.39 -26.97 17.06
C ASN A 32 0.37 -26.96 15.74
N ILE A 33 1.57 -26.38 15.74
CA ILE A 33 2.46 -26.34 14.57
C ILE A 33 3.79 -26.98 14.98
N GLY A 34 4.14 -28.10 14.35
CA GLY A 34 5.40 -28.79 14.61
C GLY A 34 5.58 -29.25 16.06
N GLY A 35 4.50 -29.62 16.74
CA GLY A 35 4.52 -30.05 18.15
C GLY A 35 4.55 -28.91 19.16
N LYS A 36 4.49 -27.64 18.72
CA LYS A 36 4.42 -26.46 19.59
C LYS A 36 3.05 -25.79 19.45
N GLN A 37 2.44 -25.41 20.57
CA GLN A 37 1.23 -24.60 20.57
C GLN A 37 1.60 -23.13 20.35
N VAL A 38 1.11 -22.55 19.25
CA VAL A 38 1.35 -21.15 18.90
C VAL A 38 0.01 -20.45 18.63
N PRO A 39 -0.13 -19.17 18.99
CA PRO A 39 -1.36 -18.42 18.71
C PRO A 39 -1.50 -18.16 17.21
N LEU A 40 -2.71 -18.33 16.68
CA LEU A 40 -3.02 -18.15 15.26
C LEU A 40 -2.71 -16.72 14.79
N SER A 41 -2.84 -15.72 15.66
CA SER A 41 -2.46 -14.32 15.39
C SER A 41 -1.00 -14.14 14.95
N ARG A 42 -0.07 -14.97 15.46
CA ARG A 42 1.35 -14.93 15.06
C ARG A 42 1.60 -15.51 13.68
N VAL A 43 0.73 -16.42 13.25
CA VAL A 43 0.89 -17.20 12.02
C VAL A 43 0.17 -16.52 10.87
N ASN A 44 -1.07 -16.07 11.10
CA ASN A 44 -1.88 -15.39 10.11
C ASN A 44 -1.67 -13.87 10.18
N LYS A 45 -0.60 -13.39 9.54
CA LYS A 45 -0.36 -11.96 9.37
C LYS A 45 -1.31 -11.39 8.31
N PRO A 46 -1.80 -10.15 8.45
CA PRO A 46 -2.64 -9.53 7.43
C PRO A 46 -1.88 -9.42 6.10
N HIS A 47 -2.40 -10.06 5.06
CA HIS A 47 -1.82 -10.08 3.71
C HIS A 47 -2.07 -8.79 2.91
N HIS A 48 -2.85 -7.85 3.45
CA HIS A 48 -3.14 -6.57 2.83
C HIS A 48 -2.94 -5.43 3.81
N ARG A 49 -2.03 -4.51 3.47
CA ARG A 49 -1.91 -3.22 4.15
C ARG A 49 -2.65 -2.20 3.29
N ILE A 50 -3.78 -1.71 3.79
CA ILE A 50 -4.47 -0.58 3.19
C ILE A 50 -3.54 0.62 3.32
N LEU A 51 -2.97 1.08 2.21
CA LEU A 51 -2.18 2.30 2.17
C LEU A 51 -3.14 3.48 2.15
N ASP A 52 -2.99 4.40 3.12
CA ASP A 52 -3.70 5.68 3.09
C ASP A 52 -3.43 6.37 1.73
N HIS A 53 -4.49 6.71 1.01
CA HIS A 53 -4.43 7.39 -0.29
C HIS A 53 -3.63 8.71 -0.23
N ASN A 54 -3.58 9.34 0.95
CA ASN A 54 -2.88 10.59 1.20
C ASN A 54 -1.37 10.47 1.43
N LYS A 55 -0.80 9.25 1.46
CA LYS A 55 0.65 9.01 1.70
C LYS A 55 1.36 8.40 0.50
N LYS A 56 0.78 8.48 -0.70
CA LYS A 56 1.46 8.01 -1.91
C LYS A 56 2.54 9.03 -2.30
N PRO A 57 3.80 8.61 -2.54
CA PRO A 57 4.79 9.51 -3.08
C PRO A 57 4.35 9.97 -4.48
N VAL A 58 4.27 11.29 -4.67
CA VAL A 58 4.04 11.88 -5.99
C VAL A 58 5.37 11.82 -6.75
N PRO A 59 5.46 11.11 -7.89
CA PRO A 59 6.70 11.06 -8.67
C PRO A 59 7.05 12.45 -9.21
N ASP A 60 8.32 12.85 -9.13
CA ASP A 60 8.82 14.08 -9.75
C ASP A 60 8.92 13.88 -11.28
N PRO A 61 8.25 14.71 -12.10
CA PRO A 61 8.32 14.63 -13.56
C PRO A 61 9.73 14.65 -14.13
N ASN A 62 10.69 15.26 -13.42
CA ASN A 62 12.08 15.37 -13.86
C ASN A 62 12.92 14.12 -13.60
N THR A 63 12.38 13.15 -12.85
CA THR A 63 13.07 11.87 -12.58
C THR A 63 12.86 10.85 -13.69
N PHE A 64 11.93 11.11 -14.61
CA PHE A 64 11.65 10.22 -15.72
C PHE A 64 12.66 10.47 -16.85
N PRO A 65 13.19 9.42 -17.50
CA PRO A 65 14.07 9.58 -18.65
C PRO A 65 13.35 10.32 -19.77
N GLU A 66 14.11 11.14 -20.50
CA GLU A 66 13.58 11.81 -21.70
C GLU A 66 13.09 10.76 -22.71
N VAL A 67 12.02 11.11 -23.44
CA VAL A 67 11.47 10.28 -24.52
C VAL A 67 12.54 10.09 -25.59
N GLU A 68 12.78 8.83 -25.96
CA GLU A 68 13.72 8.45 -27.01
C GLU A 68 13.44 9.20 -28.33
N PRO A 69 14.49 9.54 -29.11
CA PRO A 69 14.32 10.30 -30.35
C PRO A 69 13.39 9.61 -31.35
N GLU A 70 13.44 8.28 -31.46
CA GLU A 70 12.55 7.50 -32.33
C GLU A 70 11.07 7.62 -31.96
N ALA A 71 10.76 7.69 -30.66
CA ALA A 71 9.39 7.84 -30.18
C ALA A 71 8.84 9.24 -30.47
N ARG A 72 9.69 10.28 -30.37
CA ARG A 72 9.32 11.66 -30.71
C ARG A 72 8.97 11.82 -32.19
N GLU A 73 9.73 11.18 -33.07
CA GLU A 73 9.46 11.19 -34.51
C GLU A 73 8.16 10.45 -34.86
N ARG A 74 7.89 9.33 -34.18
CA ARG A 74 6.63 8.58 -34.36
C ARG A 74 5.42 9.41 -33.93
N GLU A 75 5.50 10.10 -32.80
CA GLU A 75 4.42 10.97 -32.33
C GLU A 75 4.18 12.17 -33.26
N ALA A 76 5.25 12.77 -33.81
CA ALA A 76 5.14 13.85 -34.79
C ALA A 76 4.42 13.40 -36.07
N LYS A 77 4.81 12.25 -36.64
CA LYS A 77 4.15 11.68 -37.83
C LYS A 77 2.67 11.37 -37.58
N LEU A 78 2.35 10.78 -36.43
CA LEU A 78 0.97 10.46 -36.07
C LEU A 78 0.11 11.72 -35.87
N ALA A 79 0.70 12.81 -35.38
CA ALA A 79 0.01 14.09 -35.23
C ALA A 79 -0.30 14.73 -36.59
N GLU A 80 0.61 14.63 -37.56
CA GLU A 80 0.40 15.11 -38.93
C GLU A 80 -0.70 14.30 -39.64
N GLU A 81 -0.68 12.97 -39.53
CA GLU A 81 -1.74 12.10 -40.08
C GLU A 81 -3.11 12.43 -39.49
N ARG A 82 -3.18 12.70 -38.18
CA ARG A 82 -4.43 13.09 -37.51
C ARG A 82 -4.96 14.44 -38.00
N LYS A 83 -4.08 15.41 -38.26
CA LYS A 83 -4.47 16.71 -38.84
C LYS A 83 -5.00 16.55 -40.26
N ALA A 84 -4.29 15.79 -41.09
CA ALA A 84 -4.73 15.52 -42.46
C ALA A 84 -6.08 14.79 -42.49
N ALA A 85 -6.30 13.81 -41.60
CA ALA A 85 -7.57 13.11 -41.49
C ALA A 85 -8.71 14.03 -40.98
N ALA A 86 -8.42 14.97 -40.08
CA ALA A 86 -9.41 15.95 -39.60
C ALA A 86 -9.82 16.93 -40.71
N GLU A 87 -8.87 17.43 -41.49
CA GLU A 87 -9.14 18.32 -42.64
C GLU A 87 -9.95 17.62 -43.73
N GLN A 88 -9.68 16.34 -43.99
CA GLN A 88 -10.46 15.56 -44.95
C GLN A 88 -11.89 15.33 -44.48
N ARG A 89 -12.09 15.11 -43.16
CA ARG A 89 -13.44 14.99 -42.58
C ARG A 89 -14.22 16.30 -42.70
N GLU A 90 -13.59 17.44 -42.43
CA GLU A 90 -14.23 18.76 -42.55
C GLU A 90 -14.65 19.06 -44.00
N LYS A 91 -13.81 18.70 -44.99
CA LYS A 91 -14.16 18.84 -46.42
C LYS A 91 -15.30 17.91 -46.85
N ALA A 92 -15.32 16.68 -46.33
CA ALA A 92 -16.39 15.72 -46.59
C ALA A 92 -17.73 16.11 -45.93
N GLU A 93 -17.69 16.87 -44.83
CA GLU A 93 -18.86 17.41 -44.15
C GLU A 93 -19.43 18.61 -44.93
N LYS A 94 -18.59 19.57 -45.32
CA LYS A 94 -19.02 20.73 -46.14
C LYS A 94 -19.60 20.34 -47.51
N GLY A 95 -19.10 19.27 -48.12
CA GLY A 95 -19.63 18.78 -49.40
C GLY A 95 -20.99 18.08 -49.33
N LYS A 96 -21.50 17.77 -48.13
CA LYS A 96 -22.84 17.17 -47.94
C LYS A 96 -23.94 18.19 -47.70
N ASP A 97 -23.58 19.41 -47.34
CA ASP A 97 -24.54 20.50 -47.09
C ASP A 97 -24.89 21.27 -48.37
N GLU A 98 -24.19 21.00 -49.48
CA GLU A 98 -24.38 21.66 -50.79
C GLU A 98 -25.08 20.77 -51.85
N GLU A 99 -25.48 19.53 -51.53
CA GLU A 99 -26.30 18.63 -52.38
C GLU A 99 -27.70 18.44 -51.80
#